data_AF-A0A1I0Q4A8-F1
#
_entry.id   AF-A0A1I0Q4A8-F1
#
_cell.length_a   1.000
_cell.length_b   1.000
_cell.length_c   1.000
_cell.angle_alpha   90.00
_cell.angle_beta   90.00
_cell.angle_gamma   90.00
#
_symmetry.space_group_name_H-M   'P 1'
#
loop_
_entity.id
_entity.type
_entity.pdbx_description
1 polymer ?
#
loop_
_entity_poly.entity_id
_entity_poly.type
_entity_poly.pdbx_seq_one_letter_code
_entity_poly.pdbx_strand_id
1 'polypeptide(L)'
;MATFKVQDFSRLGGSSIKELANDFTEKLAKQEGAKQLTTAELTTEVWDKLQGTWVGNKGWNLISVPAMGSKPDGAGDFKLLIQPYIETMTFTDAGAHARNRGGIADQFVAALEYHQRVTDQKTGELLHVENGMFMNLSEIVDNDGKELPLPQFNIARSGTIPHGDSIMLLGRPPVVTEGRIDFPEASTIPTDFGPGFGYTDVFTHPSMEGNLFKSDPNKTLSADLDEMEKNGFKVKKTTTFIFDSDNSGGIHNIPFIVKHANAVRMQAFFWLEEVENTNTGQVFDQLQYTQIIDLDFQHPLGKDGKPDQSKLIKWPHVTINTMVKQ
;
A
#
# COMPACT_ATOMS: atom_id res chain seq x y z
N MET A 1 -19.55 -33.47 -8.22
CA MET A 1 -18.22 -32.84 -8.13
C MET A 1 -18.12 -31.86 -9.28
N ALA A 2 -18.20 -30.55 -9.00
CA ALA A 2 -18.03 -29.54 -10.03
C ALA A 2 -16.54 -29.45 -10.38
N THR A 3 -16.20 -29.74 -11.63
CA THR A 3 -14.85 -29.57 -12.18
C THR A 3 -14.53 -28.09 -12.28
N PHE A 4 -13.63 -27.62 -11.43
CA PHE A 4 -13.12 -26.25 -11.39
C PHE A 4 -12.34 -25.94 -12.68
N LYS A 5 -12.63 -24.80 -13.33
CA LYS A 5 -11.94 -24.38 -14.55
C LYS A 5 -10.90 -23.31 -14.20
N VAL A 6 -9.63 -23.59 -14.50
CA VAL A 6 -8.49 -22.67 -14.37
C VAL A 6 -8.71 -21.32 -15.05
N GLN A 7 -9.59 -21.25 -16.06
CA GLN A 7 -9.93 -20.01 -16.77
C GLN A 7 -10.67 -18.98 -15.90
N ASP A 8 -11.37 -19.40 -14.84
CA ASP A 8 -12.07 -18.48 -13.94
C ASP A 8 -11.09 -17.62 -13.12
N PHE A 9 -9.86 -18.09 -12.91
CA PHE A 9 -8.80 -17.34 -12.22
C PHE A 9 -8.08 -16.32 -13.13
N SER A 10 -8.05 -16.55 -14.44
CA SER A 10 -7.46 -15.59 -15.39
C SER A 10 -8.22 -14.26 -15.49
N ARG A 11 -9.48 -14.23 -15.02
CA ARG A 11 -10.29 -13.01 -14.88
C ARG A 11 -10.23 -12.38 -13.48
N LEU A 12 -9.72 -13.10 -12.48
CA LEU A 12 -9.60 -12.64 -11.09
C LEU A 12 -8.21 -12.09 -10.76
N GLY A 13 -7.21 -12.34 -11.61
CA GLY A 13 -6.00 -11.51 -11.65
C GLY A 13 -6.39 -10.17 -12.25
N GLY A 14 -6.84 -9.26 -11.38
CA GLY A 14 -7.37 -7.95 -11.74
C GLY A 14 -6.51 -7.28 -12.80
N SER A 15 -7.19 -6.67 -13.78
CA SER A 15 -6.64 -5.62 -14.66
C SER A 15 -5.48 -4.93 -13.97
N SER A 16 -4.30 -5.04 -14.59
CA SER A 16 -2.98 -4.77 -14.02
C SER A 16 -2.99 -3.83 -12.82
N ILE A 17 -2.32 -4.21 -11.73
CA ILE A 17 -2.05 -3.38 -10.54
C ILE A 17 -1.56 -1.95 -10.93
N LYS A 18 -1.08 -1.75 -12.17
CA LYS A 18 -0.73 -0.45 -12.77
C LYS A 18 -1.89 0.55 -12.88
N GLU A 19 -3.14 0.10 -13.04
CA GLU A 19 -4.30 0.98 -13.26
C GLU A 19 -5.03 1.38 -11.96
N LEU A 20 -4.76 0.72 -10.83
CA LEU A 20 -5.53 0.90 -9.60
C LEU A 20 -5.43 2.32 -8.99
N ALA A 21 -4.22 2.88 -8.81
CA ALA A 21 -4.08 4.16 -8.10
C ALA A 21 -4.56 5.39 -8.89
N ASN A 22 -4.23 5.45 -10.19
CA ASN A 22 -4.59 6.60 -11.03
C ASN A 22 -6.10 6.66 -11.24
N ASP A 23 -6.71 5.54 -11.64
CA ASP A 23 -8.16 5.48 -11.84
C ASP A 23 -8.93 5.74 -10.55
N PHE A 24 -8.44 5.22 -9.42
CA PHE A 24 -9.14 5.37 -8.14
C PHE A 24 -9.14 6.82 -7.65
N THR A 25 -7.98 7.50 -7.68
CA THR A 25 -7.91 8.91 -7.27
C THR A 25 -8.77 9.80 -8.17
N GLU A 26 -8.75 9.56 -9.48
CA GLU A 26 -9.58 10.32 -10.42
C GLU A 26 -11.07 10.03 -10.26
N LYS A 27 -11.45 8.79 -9.94
CA LYS A 27 -12.83 8.42 -9.62
C LYS A 27 -13.30 9.10 -8.34
N LEU A 28 -12.49 9.08 -7.27
CA LEU A 28 -12.79 9.76 -6.02
C LEU A 28 -12.93 11.28 -6.22
N ALA A 29 -12.00 11.90 -6.94
CA ALA A 29 -12.04 13.35 -7.19
C ALA A 29 -13.27 13.81 -8.00
N LYS A 30 -13.99 12.88 -8.65
CA LYS A 30 -15.23 13.16 -9.39
C LYS A 30 -16.50 12.91 -8.55
N GLN A 31 -16.37 12.38 -7.33
CA GLN A 31 -17.52 12.19 -6.44
C GLN A 31 -18.06 13.53 -5.94
N GLU A 32 -19.37 13.61 -5.75
CA GLU A 32 -20.02 14.79 -5.20
C GLU A 32 -19.50 15.06 -3.78
N GLY A 33 -19.08 16.31 -3.50
CA GLY A 33 -18.49 16.68 -2.22
C GLY A 33 -16.99 16.36 -2.09
N ALA A 34 -16.36 15.73 -3.08
CA ALA A 34 -14.93 15.50 -3.07
C ALA A 34 -14.14 16.81 -3.25
N LYS A 35 -13.02 16.93 -2.52
CA LYS A 35 -12.15 18.11 -2.56
C LYS A 35 -10.69 17.68 -2.73
N GLN A 36 -9.99 18.28 -3.69
CA GLN A 36 -8.52 18.23 -3.75
C GLN A 36 -7.94 19.32 -2.85
N LEU A 37 -6.92 18.96 -2.06
CA LEU A 37 -6.29 19.88 -1.12
C LEU A 37 -5.34 20.86 -1.82
N THR A 38 -5.40 22.13 -1.42
CA THR A 38 -4.37 23.13 -1.74
C THR A 38 -3.07 22.89 -0.94
N THR A 39 -1.98 23.59 -1.27
CA THR A 39 -0.71 23.52 -0.53
C THR A 39 -0.88 23.73 0.98
N ALA A 40 -1.62 24.77 1.38
CA ALA A 40 -1.82 25.10 2.79
C ALA A 40 -2.72 24.09 3.51
N GLU A 41 -3.75 23.59 2.82
CA GLU A 41 -4.65 22.57 3.36
C GLU A 41 -3.97 21.21 3.48
N LEU A 42 -3.04 20.87 2.58
CA LEU A 42 -2.29 19.64 2.66
C LEU A 42 -1.49 19.52 3.97
N THR A 43 -0.84 20.61 4.38
CA THR A 43 -0.11 20.65 5.64
C THR A 43 -1.04 20.42 6.83
N THR A 44 -2.13 21.17 6.91
CA THR A 44 -3.01 21.17 8.09
C THR A 44 -3.99 19.98 8.13
N GLU A 45 -4.50 19.54 6.99
CA GLU A 45 -5.50 18.47 6.90
C GLU A 45 -4.88 17.07 6.84
N VAL A 46 -3.59 16.94 6.49
CA VAL A 46 -2.92 15.63 6.41
C VAL A 46 -1.64 15.57 7.25
N TRP A 47 -0.66 16.44 7.03
CA TRP A 47 0.66 16.30 7.68
C TRP A 47 0.57 16.53 9.19
N ASP A 48 -0.06 17.63 9.61
CA ASP A 48 -0.27 17.94 11.04
C ASP A 48 -1.11 16.86 11.72
N LYS A 49 -2.12 16.34 11.03
CA LYS A 49 -2.94 15.24 11.54
C LYS A 49 -2.16 13.93 11.68
N LEU A 50 -1.21 13.63 10.80
CA LEU A 50 -0.39 12.41 10.88
C LEU A 50 0.60 12.42 12.05
N GLN A 51 1.08 13.58 12.49
CA GLN A 51 2.06 13.68 13.58
C GLN A 51 1.58 12.96 14.85
N GLY A 52 2.46 12.19 15.47
CA GLY A 52 2.16 11.39 16.66
C GLY A 52 2.41 9.90 16.45
N THR A 53 1.91 9.08 17.37
CA THR A 53 2.06 7.62 17.32
C THR A 53 0.73 6.97 17.02
N TRP A 54 0.73 6.06 16.06
CA TRP A 54 -0.41 5.26 15.63
C TRP A 54 -0.15 3.82 16.01
N VAL A 55 -1.16 3.15 16.58
CA VAL A 55 -1.07 1.75 16.97
C VAL A 55 -2.23 1.00 16.33
N GLY A 56 -1.92 -0.11 15.67
CA GLY A 56 -2.91 -1.02 15.09
C GLY A 56 -2.64 -2.46 15.51
N ASN A 57 -3.72 -3.21 15.77
CA ASN A 57 -3.66 -4.63 16.12
C ASN A 57 -4.57 -5.49 15.23
N LYS A 58 -4.98 -4.93 14.07
CA LYS A 58 -5.82 -5.58 13.06
C LYS A 58 -5.04 -5.79 11.75
N GLY A 59 -3.73 -5.85 11.86
CA GLY A 59 -2.82 -5.90 10.72
C GLY A 59 -2.75 -7.30 10.13
N TRP A 60 -2.70 -7.40 8.80
CA TRP A 60 -2.49 -8.67 8.09
C TRP A 60 -1.41 -8.54 7.04
N ASN A 61 -0.51 -9.53 7.04
CA ASN A 61 0.54 -9.71 6.05
C ASN A 61 0.20 -10.93 5.17
N LEU A 62 0.18 -10.73 3.85
CA LEU A 62 -0.28 -11.72 2.87
C LEU A 62 0.69 -11.82 1.69
N ILE A 63 1.30 -12.98 1.51
CA ILE A 63 2.22 -13.23 0.39
C ILE A 63 2.30 -14.71 0.07
N SER A 64 2.31 -15.06 -1.20
CA SER A 64 2.73 -16.41 -1.63
C SER A 64 4.22 -16.40 -1.95
N VAL A 65 4.99 -17.26 -1.28
CA VAL A 65 6.45 -17.35 -1.44
C VAL A 65 6.86 -18.76 -1.88
N PRO A 66 7.99 -18.90 -2.59
CA PRO A 66 8.52 -20.21 -2.91
C PRO A 66 8.89 -20.96 -1.63
N ALA A 67 8.51 -22.23 -1.55
CA ALA A 67 8.95 -23.11 -0.49
C ALA A 67 10.47 -23.34 -0.55
N MET A 68 11.06 -23.73 0.57
CA MET A 68 12.49 -24.05 0.64
C MET A 68 12.82 -25.18 -0.35
N GLY A 69 13.81 -24.95 -1.21
CA GLY A 69 14.23 -25.91 -2.24
C GLY A 69 13.58 -25.72 -3.61
N SER A 70 12.61 -24.80 -3.75
CA SER A 70 12.07 -24.39 -5.05
C SER A 70 13.18 -23.80 -5.94
N LYS A 71 13.14 -24.16 -7.23
CA LYS A 71 14.10 -23.68 -8.24
C LYS A 71 13.41 -22.69 -9.17
N PRO A 72 14.06 -21.55 -9.52
CA PRO A 72 13.47 -20.54 -10.40
C PRO A 72 12.98 -21.05 -11.77
N ASP A 73 13.55 -22.16 -12.24
CA ASP A 73 13.27 -22.80 -13.54
C ASP A 73 12.38 -24.07 -13.45
N GLY A 74 11.96 -24.46 -12.24
CA GLY A 74 11.20 -25.71 -12.00
C GLY A 74 9.72 -25.46 -11.72
N ALA A 75 8.92 -26.54 -11.63
CA ALA A 75 7.61 -26.44 -10.99
C ALA A 75 7.83 -26.08 -9.50
N GLY A 76 7.55 -24.83 -9.12
CA GLY A 76 7.76 -24.35 -7.76
C GLY A 76 6.70 -24.90 -6.82
N ASP A 77 7.11 -25.29 -5.61
CA ASP A 77 6.20 -25.43 -4.48
C ASP A 77 6.08 -24.05 -3.81
N PHE A 78 4.88 -23.67 -3.43
CA PHE A 78 4.57 -22.35 -2.88
C PHE A 78 3.85 -22.48 -1.56
N LYS A 79 4.10 -21.50 -0.68
CA LYS A 79 3.41 -21.36 0.58
C LYS A 79 2.76 -19.99 0.65
N LEU A 80 1.46 -19.98 0.90
CA LEU A 80 0.75 -18.78 1.29
C LEU A 80 1.05 -18.48 2.75
N LEU A 81 1.67 -17.33 3.00
CA LEU A 81 1.88 -16.77 4.32
C LEU A 81 0.74 -15.77 4.58
N ILE A 82 -0.05 -16.05 5.62
CA ILE A 82 -1.06 -15.16 6.17
C ILE A 82 -0.70 -14.97 7.63
N GLN A 83 -0.29 -13.77 8.01
CA GLN A 83 0.25 -13.50 9.35
C GLN A 83 -0.42 -12.26 9.94
N PRO A 84 -1.18 -12.41 11.04
CA PRO A 84 -1.70 -11.26 11.76
C PRO A 84 -0.57 -10.58 12.55
N TYR A 85 -0.58 -9.26 12.59
CA TYR A 85 0.46 -8.48 13.26
C TYR A 85 -0.08 -7.29 14.04
N ILE A 86 0.73 -6.84 14.99
CA ILE A 86 0.59 -5.55 15.68
C ILE A 86 1.63 -4.60 15.11
N GLU A 87 1.23 -3.36 14.91
CA GLU A 87 2.06 -2.32 14.33
C GLU A 87 2.07 -1.06 15.18
N THR A 88 3.22 -0.39 15.17
CA THR A 88 3.36 0.99 15.60
C THR A 88 3.98 1.82 14.48
N MET A 89 3.36 2.93 14.14
CA MET A 89 3.86 3.90 13.19
C MET A 89 3.92 5.28 13.86
N THR A 90 5.10 5.85 13.98
CA THR A 90 5.30 7.17 14.57
C THR A 90 5.71 8.16 13.50
N PHE A 91 5.07 9.33 13.46
CA PHE A 91 5.42 10.45 12.60
C PHE A 91 5.89 11.63 13.44
N THR A 92 7.04 12.20 13.09
CA THR A 92 7.66 13.34 13.77
C THR A 92 8.00 14.41 12.73
N ASP A 93 7.69 15.67 13.02
CA ASP A 93 8.09 16.78 12.15
C ASP A 93 9.63 16.80 11.98
N ALA A 94 10.09 16.81 10.72
CA ALA A 94 11.50 16.93 10.37
C ALA A 94 12.03 18.37 10.56
N GLY A 95 11.13 19.32 10.84
CA GLY A 95 11.44 20.70 11.15
C GLY A 95 11.40 21.61 9.92
N ALA A 96 12.43 22.45 9.76
CA ALA A 96 12.43 23.48 8.73
C ALA A 96 12.37 22.88 7.31
N HIS A 97 11.58 23.50 6.43
CA HIS A 97 11.41 23.02 5.06
C HIS A 97 12.76 22.96 4.32
N ALA A 98 13.02 21.85 3.64
CA ALA A 98 14.22 21.67 2.85
C ALA A 98 14.07 22.38 1.49
N ARG A 99 14.96 23.33 1.19
CA ARG A 99 14.93 24.10 -0.07
C ARG A 99 15.69 23.39 -1.19
N ASN A 100 14.97 22.98 -2.22
CA ASN A 100 15.52 22.57 -3.52
C ASN A 100 15.70 23.80 -4.41
N ARG A 101 16.93 24.03 -4.91
CA ARG A 101 17.26 25.19 -5.76
C ARG A 101 17.18 24.83 -7.24
N GLY A 102 16.18 25.34 -7.95
CA GLY A 102 15.97 25.06 -9.38
C GLY A 102 16.33 26.22 -10.32
N GLY A 103 16.75 27.37 -9.78
CA GLY A 103 17.27 28.52 -10.54
C GLY A 103 16.20 29.41 -11.17
N ILE A 104 15.19 28.82 -11.84
CA ILE A 104 13.98 29.55 -12.29
C ILE A 104 12.82 29.42 -11.30
N ALA A 105 12.89 28.41 -10.44
CA ALA A 105 11.93 28.12 -9.40
C ALA A 105 12.63 27.36 -8.27
N ASP A 106 12.15 27.53 -7.06
CA ASP A 106 12.57 26.78 -5.89
C ASP A 106 11.40 26.01 -5.31
N GLN A 107 11.70 24.86 -4.71
CA GLN A 107 10.72 24.05 -3.99
C GLN A 107 11.14 23.95 -2.52
N PHE A 108 10.16 24.03 -1.63
CA PHE A 108 10.33 23.90 -0.19
C PHE A 108 9.60 22.64 0.28
N VAL A 109 10.36 21.66 0.74
CA VAL A 109 9.84 20.35 1.13
C VAL A 109 9.63 20.33 2.63
N ALA A 110 8.38 20.28 3.06
CA ALA A 110 8.03 19.91 4.44
C ALA A 110 8.04 18.38 4.56
N ALA A 111 8.53 17.84 5.67
CA ALA A 111 8.67 16.41 5.84
C ALA A 111 8.30 15.95 7.25
N LEU A 112 7.70 14.76 7.34
CA LEU A 112 7.57 14.00 8.57
C LEU A 112 8.54 12.83 8.50
N GLU A 113 9.46 12.73 9.43
CA GLU A 113 10.15 11.47 9.70
C GLU A 113 9.14 10.44 10.16
N TYR A 114 9.19 9.22 9.62
CA TYR A 114 8.40 8.12 10.15
C TYR A 114 9.26 6.93 10.53
N HIS A 115 8.75 6.19 11.52
CA HIS A 115 9.31 4.92 11.95
C HIS A 115 8.18 3.90 12.14
N GLN A 116 8.27 2.81 11.39
CA GLN A 116 7.33 1.70 11.37
C GLN A 116 7.94 0.47 12.05
N ARG A 117 7.19 -0.16 12.95
CA ARG A 117 7.55 -1.45 13.56
C ARG A 117 6.38 -2.40 13.47
N VAL A 118 6.62 -3.58 12.92
CA VAL A 118 5.63 -4.64 12.81
C VAL A 118 6.09 -5.84 13.63
N THR A 119 5.21 -6.34 14.50
CA THR A 119 5.47 -7.47 15.38
C THR A 119 4.41 -8.55 15.17
N ASP A 120 4.82 -9.80 15.17
CA ASP A 120 3.91 -10.93 15.05
C ASP A 120 2.93 -10.92 16.23
N GLN A 121 1.64 -11.01 15.95
CA GLN A 121 0.62 -10.91 17.00
C GLN A 121 0.62 -12.13 17.95
N LYS A 122 1.11 -13.29 17.51
CA LYS A 122 1.14 -14.53 18.29
C LYS A 122 2.44 -14.67 19.10
N THR A 123 3.59 -14.39 18.49
CA THR A 123 4.91 -14.59 19.13
C THR A 123 5.49 -13.33 19.74
N GLY A 124 5.05 -12.14 19.30
CA GLY A 124 5.64 -10.85 19.69
C GLY A 124 7.00 -10.59 19.04
N GLU A 125 7.47 -11.47 18.16
CA GLU A 125 8.74 -11.29 17.45
C GLU A 125 8.63 -10.14 16.44
N LEU A 126 9.75 -9.43 16.26
CA LEU A 126 9.83 -8.35 15.27
C LEU A 126 9.84 -8.96 13.86
N LEU A 127 8.82 -8.63 13.06
CA LEU A 127 8.70 -9.09 11.68
C LEU A 127 9.29 -8.10 10.68
N HIS A 128 9.13 -6.80 10.95
CA HIS A 128 9.54 -5.76 10.01
C HIS A 128 9.85 -4.44 10.73
N VAL A 129 10.80 -3.70 10.17
CA VAL A 129 11.07 -2.30 10.53
C VAL A 129 11.35 -1.50 9.27
N GLU A 130 10.88 -0.27 9.25
CA GLU A 130 11.10 0.67 8.17
C GLU A 130 11.19 2.08 8.75
N ASN A 131 12.04 2.92 8.17
CA ASN A 131 12.07 4.34 8.50
C ASN A 131 12.34 5.17 7.25
N GLY A 132 11.88 6.42 7.27
CA GLY A 132 12.06 7.35 6.16
C GLY A 132 11.27 8.63 6.35
N MET A 133 10.78 9.22 5.26
CA MET A 133 10.04 10.48 5.30
C MET A 133 8.74 10.45 4.48
N PHE A 134 7.69 11.09 4.99
CA PHE A 134 6.54 11.56 4.22
C PHE A 134 6.74 13.03 3.89
N MET A 135 6.69 13.40 2.62
CA MET A 135 7.09 14.72 2.13
C MET A 135 5.93 15.42 1.43
N ASN A 136 5.71 16.68 1.78
CA ASN A 136 4.88 17.61 1.04
C ASN A 136 5.77 18.36 0.03
N LEU A 137 5.48 18.19 -1.26
CA LEU A 137 6.24 18.73 -2.38
C LEU A 137 5.52 19.93 -3.06
N SER A 138 4.49 20.47 -2.41
CA SER A 138 3.53 21.40 -3.01
C SER A 138 4.00 22.85 -3.04
N GLU A 139 4.90 23.25 -2.15
CA GLU A 139 5.40 24.63 -2.07
C GLU A 139 6.49 24.85 -3.13
N ILE A 140 6.12 25.43 -4.27
CA ILE A 140 7.02 25.81 -5.35
C ILE A 140 6.82 27.29 -5.66
N VAL A 141 7.89 28.06 -5.72
CA VAL A 141 7.85 29.50 -6.02
C VAL A 141 8.82 29.86 -7.13
N ASP A 142 8.50 30.88 -7.93
CA ASP A 142 9.44 31.48 -8.88
C ASP A 142 10.42 32.46 -8.20
N ASN A 143 11.27 33.09 -9.00
CA ASN A 143 12.29 34.04 -8.52
C ASN A 143 11.71 35.32 -7.87
N ASP A 144 10.45 35.63 -8.11
CA ASP A 144 9.74 36.76 -7.51
C ASP A 144 8.95 36.34 -6.26
N GLY A 145 9.06 35.07 -5.86
CA GLY A 145 8.36 34.51 -4.70
C GLY A 145 6.88 34.18 -4.97
N LYS A 146 6.47 34.15 -6.24
CA LYS A 146 5.09 33.79 -6.60
C LYS A 146 4.94 32.27 -6.62
N GLU A 147 3.89 31.78 -5.97
CA GLU A 147 3.52 30.36 -6.00
C GLU A 147 3.25 29.88 -7.43
N LEU A 148 3.86 28.75 -7.76
CA LEU A 148 3.65 28.03 -9.01
C LEU A 148 2.55 26.97 -8.83
N PRO A 149 1.91 26.51 -9.93
CA PRO A 149 0.90 25.47 -9.86
C PRO A 149 1.40 24.20 -9.17
N LEU A 150 0.48 23.49 -8.50
CA LEU A 150 0.77 22.20 -7.88
C LEU A 150 1.39 21.23 -8.91
N PRO A 151 2.51 20.57 -8.58
CA PRO A 151 3.06 19.54 -9.44
C PRO A 151 2.07 18.37 -9.53
N GLN A 152 2.13 17.61 -10.62
CA GLN A 152 1.30 16.42 -10.80
C GLN A 152 1.44 15.44 -9.63
N PHE A 153 2.66 15.28 -9.13
CA PHE A 153 2.95 14.53 -7.91
C PHE A 153 3.48 15.50 -6.85
N ASN A 154 2.66 15.77 -5.83
CA ASN A 154 2.91 16.78 -4.81
C ASN A 154 3.08 16.20 -3.40
N ILE A 155 3.09 14.88 -3.28
CA ILE A 155 3.43 14.15 -2.05
C ILE A 155 4.42 13.03 -2.37
N ALA A 156 5.26 12.67 -1.40
CA ALA A 156 6.17 11.54 -1.54
C ALA A 156 6.37 10.77 -0.24
N ARG A 157 6.75 9.50 -0.35
CA ARG A 157 7.20 8.64 0.75
C ARG A 157 8.55 8.04 0.38
N SER A 158 9.57 8.23 1.20
CA SER A 158 10.86 7.55 1.10
C SER A 158 11.03 6.56 2.24
N GLY A 159 11.82 5.50 2.06
CA GLY A 159 12.01 4.49 3.10
C GLY A 159 13.27 3.67 2.91
N THR A 160 13.78 3.11 4.01
CA THR A 160 14.85 2.10 4.01
C THR A 160 14.41 0.89 4.84
N ILE A 161 14.62 -0.29 4.28
CA ILE A 161 14.11 -1.56 4.80
C ILE A 161 15.29 -2.54 4.97
N PRO A 162 15.42 -3.24 6.11
CA PRO A 162 16.56 -4.12 6.42
C PRO A 162 16.61 -5.40 5.58
N HIS A 163 15.67 -5.60 4.64
CA HIS A 163 15.78 -6.58 3.57
C HIS A 163 16.85 -6.18 2.52
N GLY A 164 17.31 -4.92 2.57
CA GLY A 164 18.27 -4.35 1.64
C GLY A 164 17.62 -3.53 0.54
N ASP A 165 16.51 -2.89 0.85
CA ASP A 165 15.70 -2.13 -0.10
C ASP A 165 15.59 -0.67 0.33
N SER A 166 15.57 0.24 -0.65
CA SER A 166 15.25 1.65 -0.46
C SER A 166 14.15 2.04 -1.44
N ILE A 167 13.14 2.74 -0.96
CA ILE A 167 11.96 3.15 -1.74
C ILE A 167 11.91 4.67 -1.88
N MET A 168 11.42 5.10 -3.03
CA MET A 168 10.91 6.45 -3.28
C MET A 168 9.58 6.31 -4.01
N LEU A 169 8.50 6.75 -3.38
CA LEU A 169 7.16 6.68 -3.92
C LEU A 169 6.60 8.09 -4.03
N LEU A 170 5.93 8.40 -5.13
CA LEU A 170 5.30 9.70 -5.34
C LEU A 170 3.80 9.54 -5.51
N GLY A 171 3.06 10.56 -5.08
CA GLY A 171 1.61 10.57 -5.08
C GLY A 171 1.05 11.87 -5.64
N ARG A 172 -0.17 11.76 -6.16
CA ARG A 172 -0.99 12.90 -6.61
C ARG A 172 -1.58 13.66 -5.40
N PRO A 173 -2.18 14.84 -5.62
CA PRO A 173 -2.87 15.56 -4.56
C PRO A 173 -3.89 14.68 -3.83
N PRO A 174 -3.86 14.65 -2.47
CA PRO A 174 -4.85 13.92 -1.70
C PRO A 174 -6.28 14.38 -1.99
N VAL A 175 -7.20 13.44 -1.88
CA VAL A 175 -8.64 13.68 -2.08
C VAL A 175 -9.35 13.50 -0.75
N VAL A 176 -10.12 14.50 -0.36
CA VAL A 176 -11.00 14.47 0.79
C VAL A 176 -12.41 14.14 0.33
N THR A 177 -13.07 13.22 1.04
CA THR A 177 -14.48 12.87 0.87
C THR A 177 -15.20 12.90 2.22
N GLU A 178 -16.50 13.16 2.17
CA GLU A 178 -17.39 13.00 3.34
C GLU A 178 -17.70 11.51 3.57
N GLY A 179 -17.67 11.09 4.82
CA GLY A 179 -17.94 9.71 5.22
C GLY A 179 -16.85 8.71 4.81
N ARG A 180 -17.14 7.42 5.08
CA ARG A 180 -16.30 6.30 4.62
C ARG A 180 -16.33 6.17 3.10
N ILE A 181 -15.32 5.51 2.55
CA ILE A 181 -15.26 5.16 1.13
C ILE A 181 -15.32 3.65 0.92
N ASP A 182 -15.55 3.25 -0.33
CA ASP A 182 -15.28 1.88 -0.77
C ASP A 182 -13.79 1.73 -1.12
N PHE A 183 -13.12 0.80 -0.47
CA PHE A 183 -11.71 0.52 -0.75
C PHE A 183 -11.55 -0.09 -2.15
N PRO A 184 -10.47 0.26 -2.89
CA PRO A 184 -10.18 -0.40 -4.16
C PRO A 184 -9.88 -1.88 -3.90
N GLU A 185 -10.24 -2.75 -4.84
CA GLU A 185 -9.89 -4.18 -4.73
C GLU A 185 -8.37 -4.35 -4.75
N ALA A 186 -7.83 -5.05 -3.75
CA ALA A 186 -6.45 -5.51 -3.75
C ALA A 186 -6.41 -7.00 -4.10
N SER A 187 -5.29 -7.51 -4.62
CA SER A 187 -5.16 -8.94 -4.89
C SER A 187 -3.78 -9.44 -4.49
N THR A 188 -3.76 -10.63 -3.87
CA THR A 188 -2.54 -11.39 -3.58
C THR A 188 -2.25 -12.44 -4.66
N ILE A 189 -3.08 -12.51 -5.70
CA ILE A 189 -2.95 -13.52 -6.76
C ILE A 189 -1.78 -13.10 -7.67
N PRO A 190 -0.82 -14.01 -7.94
CA PRO A 190 0.28 -13.73 -8.86
C PRO A 190 -0.23 -13.33 -10.25
N THR A 191 0.53 -12.53 -10.97
CA THR A 191 0.21 -12.14 -12.36
C THR A 191 1.34 -12.55 -13.30
N ASP A 192 1.10 -12.48 -14.61
CA ASP A 192 2.07 -12.84 -15.66
C ASP A 192 2.55 -14.31 -15.64
N PHE A 193 1.77 -15.22 -15.03
CA PHE A 193 2.16 -16.63 -14.81
C PHE A 193 1.85 -17.60 -15.96
N GLY A 194 1.22 -17.16 -17.05
CA GLY A 194 0.93 -18.01 -18.21
C GLY A 194 -0.13 -19.11 -17.93
N PRO A 195 0.00 -20.32 -18.51
CA PRO A 195 -0.87 -21.44 -18.15
C PRO A 195 -0.67 -21.74 -16.66
N GLY A 196 -1.69 -21.60 -15.82
CA GLY A 196 -1.57 -21.75 -14.35
C GLY A 196 -1.10 -23.14 -13.91
N PHE A 197 0.22 -23.34 -13.79
CA PHE A 197 0.89 -24.57 -13.35
C PHE A 197 0.91 -24.71 -11.83
N GLY A 198 -0.24 -24.57 -11.18
CA GLY A 198 -0.38 -24.71 -9.73
C GLY A 198 0.11 -23.51 -8.90
N TYR A 199 0.57 -22.43 -9.54
CA TYR A 199 0.97 -21.18 -8.88
C TYR A 199 -0.11 -20.58 -7.98
N THR A 200 -1.38 -20.85 -8.31
CA THR A 200 -2.53 -20.36 -7.56
C THR A 200 -3.16 -21.42 -6.63
N ASP A 201 -2.63 -22.64 -6.60
CA ASP A 201 -3.24 -23.75 -5.85
C ASP A 201 -3.27 -23.46 -4.34
N VAL A 202 -2.27 -22.72 -3.85
CA VAL A 202 -2.18 -22.27 -2.45
C VAL A 202 -3.36 -21.40 -2.01
N PHE A 203 -4.05 -20.73 -2.95
CA PHE A 203 -5.26 -19.94 -2.68
C PHE A 203 -6.55 -20.78 -2.74
N THR A 204 -6.47 -22.00 -3.27
CA THR A 204 -7.62 -22.92 -3.39
C THR A 204 -7.67 -23.95 -2.27
N HIS A 205 -6.56 -24.15 -1.56
CA HIS A 205 -6.51 -25.05 -0.41
C HIS A 205 -7.43 -24.55 0.72
N PRO A 206 -8.30 -25.41 1.27
CA PRO A 206 -9.25 -25.03 2.31
C PRO A 206 -8.52 -24.90 3.67
N SER A 207 -7.92 -23.74 3.93
CA SER A 207 -7.62 -23.27 5.28
C SER A 207 -8.63 -22.18 5.67
N MET A 208 -8.99 -22.08 6.96
CA MET A 208 -9.94 -21.06 7.43
C MET A 208 -9.45 -19.63 7.13
N GLU A 209 -8.13 -19.41 7.21
CA GLU A 209 -7.50 -18.12 6.88
C GLU A 209 -7.47 -17.89 5.35
N GLY A 210 -7.27 -18.93 4.53
CA GLY A 210 -7.28 -18.81 3.06
C GLY A 210 -8.63 -18.42 2.45
N ASN A 211 -9.74 -18.66 3.15
CA ASN A 211 -11.07 -18.21 2.69
C ASN A 211 -11.37 -16.74 3.00
N LEU A 212 -10.78 -16.16 4.05
CA LEU A 212 -10.94 -14.73 4.39
C LEU A 212 -10.22 -13.83 3.38
N PHE A 213 -9.13 -14.33 2.79
CA PHE A 213 -8.23 -13.56 1.92
C PHE A 213 -8.17 -14.10 0.48
N LYS A 214 -9.19 -14.85 0.07
CA LYS A 214 -9.19 -15.62 -1.19
C LYS A 214 -9.19 -14.77 -2.47
N SER A 215 -9.50 -13.48 -2.38
CA SER A 215 -9.48 -12.58 -3.53
C SER A 215 -9.05 -11.17 -3.18
N ASP A 216 -9.58 -10.60 -2.10
CA ASP A 216 -9.44 -9.18 -1.77
C ASP A 216 -9.20 -8.92 -0.28
N PRO A 217 -7.95 -8.65 0.13
CA PRO A 217 -7.61 -8.30 1.51
C PRO A 217 -8.35 -7.08 2.04
N ASN A 218 -8.69 -6.11 1.18
CA ASN A 218 -9.32 -4.85 1.61
C ASN A 218 -10.74 -5.05 2.14
N LYS A 219 -11.38 -6.20 1.87
CA LYS A 219 -12.65 -6.57 2.52
C LYS A 219 -12.55 -6.66 4.03
N THR A 220 -11.38 -6.95 4.59
CA THR A 220 -11.21 -6.95 6.04
C THR A 220 -11.20 -5.53 6.62
N LEU A 221 -10.70 -4.54 5.88
CA LEU A 221 -10.82 -3.12 6.24
C LEU A 221 -12.29 -2.69 6.20
N SER A 222 -13.02 -3.08 5.15
CA SER A 222 -14.47 -2.80 5.06
C SER A 222 -15.26 -3.48 6.17
N ALA A 223 -14.94 -4.73 6.50
CA ALA A 223 -15.58 -5.45 7.59
C ALA A 223 -15.33 -4.79 8.95
N ASP A 224 -14.15 -4.20 9.15
CA ASP A 224 -13.85 -3.45 10.37
C ASP A 224 -14.72 -2.20 10.49
N LEU A 225 -14.88 -1.45 9.40
CA LEU A 225 -15.80 -0.30 9.36
C LEU A 225 -17.26 -0.72 9.61
N ASP A 226 -17.70 -1.85 9.03
CA ASP A 226 -19.04 -2.39 9.26
C ASP A 226 -19.27 -2.80 10.73
N GLU A 227 -18.24 -3.34 11.40
CA GLU A 227 -18.30 -3.67 12.82
C GLU A 227 -18.30 -2.41 13.69
N MET A 228 -17.49 -1.41 13.35
CA MET A 228 -17.46 -0.11 14.00
C MET A 228 -18.83 0.58 13.94
N GLU A 229 -19.47 0.63 12.77
CA GLU A 229 -20.79 1.24 12.58
C GLU A 229 -21.86 0.56 13.45
N LYS A 230 -21.86 -0.78 13.52
CA LYS A 230 -22.77 -1.54 14.40
C LYS A 230 -22.59 -1.20 15.88
N ASN A 231 -21.38 -0.80 16.26
CA ASN A 231 -21.02 -0.41 17.62
C ASN A 231 -21.14 1.11 17.87
N GLY A 232 -21.73 1.86 16.93
CA GLY A 232 -21.97 3.29 17.07
C GLY A 232 -20.76 4.16 16.75
N PHE A 233 -19.87 3.72 15.88
CA PHE A 233 -18.77 4.53 15.36
C PHE A 233 -18.99 4.84 13.89
N LYS A 234 -18.95 6.11 13.50
CA LYS A 234 -19.22 6.58 12.14
C LYS A 234 -18.04 7.37 11.60
N VAL A 235 -17.54 6.99 10.43
CA VAL A 235 -16.58 7.81 9.68
C VAL A 235 -17.30 9.07 9.19
N LYS A 236 -16.73 10.22 9.50
CA LYS A 236 -17.24 11.56 9.14
C LYS A 236 -16.58 12.08 7.88
N LYS A 237 -15.29 11.81 7.75
CA LYS A 237 -14.44 12.34 6.69
C LYS A 237 -13.31 11.36 6.44
N THR A 238 -12.97 11.14 5.18
CA THR A 238 -11.82 10.35 4.76
C THR A 238 -10.92 11.20 3.89
N THR A 239 -9.63 11.26 4.23
CA THR A 239 -8.59 11.84 3.38
C THR A 239 -7.78 10.71 2.78
N THR A 240 -7.87 10.56 1.46
CA THR A 240 -7.20 9.52 0.70
C THR A 240 -5.92 10.06 0.09
N PHE A 241 -4.80 9.40 0.35
CA PHE A 241 -3.53 9.70 -0.29
C PHE A 241 -2.80 8.41 -0.67
N ILE A 242 -2.28 8.39 -1.90
CA ILE A 242 -1.79 7.19 -2.55
C ILE A 242 -0.39 7.47 -3.09
N PHE A 243 0.53 6.56 -2.82
CA PHE A 243 1.89 6.61 -3.31
C PHE A 243 2.16 5.43 -4.24
N ASP A 244 2.98 5.66 -5.26
CA ASP A 244 3.40 4.63 -6.21
C ASP A 244 4.86 4.85 -6.60
N SER A 245 5.66 3.79 -6.65
CA SER A 245 7.03 3.86 -7.17
C SER A 245 7.04 4.12 -8.68
N ASP A 246 5.99 3.75 -9.41
CA ASP A 246 5.89 4.01 -10.86
C ASP A 246 5.59 5.49 -11.17
N ASN A 247 5.24 6.32 -10.17
CA ASN A 247 5.01 7.77 -10.32
C ASN A 247 6.32 8.57 -10.37
N SER A 248 7.29 8.17 -11.20
CA SER A 248 8.66 8.74 -11.24
C SER A 248 9.49 8.51 -9.97
N GLY A 249 9.10 7.51 -9.17
CA GLY A 249 9.86 7.04 -8.03
C GLY A 249 10.74 5.85 -8.40
N GLY A 250 10.92 4.93 -7.46
CA GLY A 250 11.61 3.68 -7.70
C GLY A 250 11.89 2.89 -6.43
N ILE A 251 12.42 1.69 -6.63
CA ILE A 251 12.96 0.84 -5.58
C ILE A 251 14.40 0.47 -5.96
N HIS A 252 15.31 0.61 -5.00
CA HIS A 252 16.69 0.17 -5.13
C HIS A 252 16.97 -0.98 -4.18
N ASN A 253 17.32 -2.13 -4.75
CA ASN A 253 17.50 -3.39 -4.03
C ASN A 253 18.96 -3.83 -4.04
N ILE A 254 19.41 -4.50 -2.98
CA ILE A 254 20.71 -5.17 -2.97
C ILE A 254 20.78 -6.30 -4.02
N PRO A 255 21.98 -6.68 -4.51
CA PRO A 255 22.12 -7.67 -5.57
C PRO A 255 21.47 -9.03 -5.31
N PHE A 256 21.39 -9.46 -4.04
CA PHE A 256 20.72 -10.70 -3.70
C PHE A 256 19.22 -10.63 -3.98
N ILE A 257 18.56 -9.56 -3.54
CA ILE A 257 17.13 -9.34 -3.77
C ILE A 257 16.87 -9.22 -5.28
N VAL A 258 17.65 -8.42 -6.00
CA VAL A 258 17.56 -8.30 -7.48
C VAL A 258 17.57 -9.65 -8.18
N LYS A 259 18.36 -10.60 -7.69
CA LYS A 259 18.52 -11.92 -8.31
C LYS A 259 17.44 -12.93 -7.93
N HIS A 260 16.87 -12.81 -6.74
CA HIS A 260 16.10 -13.91 -6.14
C HIS A 260 14.64 -13.56 -5.78
N ALA A 261 14.33 -12.30 -5.53
CA ALA A 261 12.99 -11.84 -5.14
C ALA A 261 12.88 -10.32 -5.36
N ASN A 262 13.10 -9.87 -6.61
CA ASN A 262 13.31 -8.46 -6.88
C ASN A 262 12.04 -7.66 -6.59
N ALA A 263 12.08 -6.74 -5.63
CA ALA A 263 10.97 -5.80 -5.41
C ALA A 263 10.97 -4.77 -6.54
N VAL A 264 10.00 -4.87 -7.44
CA VAL A 264 9.97 -4.08 -8.69
C VAL A 264 9.01 -2.90 -8.63
N ARG A 265 8.02 -2.95 -7.75
CA ARG A 265 7.07 -1.87 -7.55
C ARG A 265 6.47 -1.90 -6.16
N MET A 266 6.16 -0.73 -5.64
CA MET A 266 5.43 -0.58 -4.39
C MET A 266 4.34 0.48 -4.57
N GLN A 267 3.14 0.14 -4.11
CA GLN A 267 1.99 1.03 -4.06
C GLN A 267 1.46 1.04 -2.62
N ALA A 268 1.11 2.22 -2.12
CA ALA A 268 0.58 2.37 -0.77
C ALA A 268 -0.61 3.33 -0.79
N PHE A 269 -1.75 2.83 -0.33
CA PHE A 269 -2.99 3.57 -0.13
C PHE A 269 -3.15 3.86 1.35
N PHE A 270 -3.43 5.11 1.69
CA PHE A 270 -3.74 5.52 3.05
C PHE A 270 -5.08 6.25 3.08
N TRP A 271 -5.84 5.95 4.13
CA TRP A 271 -7.13 6.56 4.43
C TRP A 271 -7.07 7.09 5.86
N LEU A 272 -6.83 8.40 5.97
CA LEU A 272 -6.89 9.12 7.24
C LEU A 272 -8.32 9.55 7.50
N GLU A 273 -8.91 9.00 8.55
CA GLU A 273 -10.34 9.05 8.82
C GLU A 273 -10.62 9.77 10.14
N GLU A 274 -11.61 10.66 10.11
CA GLU A 274 -12.20 11.22 11.33
C GLU A 274 -13.40 10.38 11.73
N VAL A 275 -13.35 9.76 12.90
CA VAL A 275 -14.38 8.82 13.39
C VAL A 275 -15.10 9.41 14.60
N GLU A 276 -16.42 9.46 14.53
CA GLU A 276 -17.29 9.89 15.63
C GLU A 276 -17.91 8.67 16.32
N ASN A 277 -17.79 8.59 17.64
CA ASN A 277 -18.63 7.72 18.47
C ASN A 277 -20.00 8.38 18.65
N THR A 278 -21.01 7.90 17.93
CA THR A 278 -22.36 8.48 17.90
C THR A 278 -23.10 8.36 19.24
N ASN A 279 -22.65 7.49 20.14
CA ASN A 279 -23.22 7.36 21.48
C ASN A 279 -22.69 8.43 22.46
N THR A 280 -21.50 8.99 22.21
CA THR A 280 -20.83 9.93 23.13
C THR A 280 -20.51 11.28 22.51
N GLY A 281 -20.51 11.40 21.19
CA GLY A 281 -20.03 12.56 20.43
C GLY A 281 -18.50 12.69 20.40
N GLN A 282 -17.75 11.74 20.97
CA GLN A 282 -16.29 11.77 20.92
C GLN A 282 -15.79 11.52 19.50
N VAL A 283 -14.81 12.32 19.07
CA VAL A 283 -14.15 12.19 17.78
C VAL A 283 -12.68 11.78 17.97
N PHE A 284 -12.19 10.88 17.12
CA PHE A 284 -10.78 10.49 17.06
C PHE A 284 -10.34 10.24 15.62
N ASP A 285 -9.03 10.29 15.38
CA ASP A 285 -8.46 9.97 14.06
C ASP A 285 -8.07 8.48 13.98
N GLN A 286 -8.43 7.85 12.86
CA GLN A 286 -8.08 6.50 12.45
C GLN A 286 -7.24 6.55 11.16
N LEU A 287 -6.29 5.64 11.00
CA LEU A 287 -5.52 5.47 9.78
C LEU A 287 -5.64 4.02 9.31
N GLN A 288 -6.34 3.81 8.20
CA GLN A 288 -6.35 2.54 7.48
C GLN A 288 -5.39 2.62 6.30
N TYR A 289 -4.74 1.51 5.96
CA TYR A 289 -3.88 1.47 4.79
C TYR A 289 -3.86 0.10 4.13
N THR A 290 -3.50 0.12 2.85
CA THR A 290 -3.12 -1.06 2.06
C THR A 290 -1.82 -0.77 1.35
N GLN A 291 -0.84 -1.63 1.52
CA GLN A 291 0.44 -1.58 0.83
C GLN A 291 0.62 -2.86 0.03
N ILE A 292 1.03 -2.70 -1.23
CA ILE A 292 1.23 -3.78 -2.20
C ILE A 292 2.65 -3.64 -2.74
N ILE A 293 3.46 -4.67 -2.56
CA ILE A 293 4.81 -4.77 -3.11
C ILE A 293 4.81 -5.89 -4.14
N ASP A 294 5.16 -5.57 -5.39
CA ASP A 294 5.29 -6.57 -6.44
C ASP A 294 6.72 -7.14 -6.41
N LEU A 295 6.82 -8.45 -6.18
CA LEU A 295 8.08 -9.18 -6.22
C LEU A 295 8.18 -10.02 -7.50
N ASP A 296 9.30 -9.87 -8.21
CA ASP A 296 9.62 -10.69 -9.38
C ASP A 296 10.50 -11.87 -8.97
N PHE A 297 9.93 -13.07 -9.06
CA PHE A 297 10.68 -14.32 -8.95
C PHE A 297 9.94 -15.45 -9.67
N GLN A 298 10.65 -16.55 -9.93
CA GLN A 298 10.18 -17.72 -10.67
C GLN A 298 9.86 -17.43 -12.15
N HIS A 299 10.38 -18.25 -13.05
CA HIS A 299 9.99 -18.21 -14.46
C HIS A 299 8.65 -18.93 -14.68
N PRO A 300 7.70 -18.35 -15.44
CA PRO A 300 6.49 -19.05 -15.80
C PRO A 300 6.84 -20.23 -16.70
N LEU A 301 6.10 -21.33 -16.55
CA LEU A 301 6.29 -22.49 -17.42
C LEU A 301 5.44 -22.29 -18.68
N GLY A 302 5.99 -22.65 -19.83
CA GLY A 302 5.29 -22.72 -21.11
C GLY A 302 4.41 -23.97 -21.20
N LYS A 303 3.60 -24.07 -22.26
CA LYS A 303 2.75 -25.25 -22.50
C LYS A 303 3.53 -26.55 -22.66
N ASP A 304 4.80 -26.47 -23.03
CA ASP A 304 5.74 -27.58 -23.14
C ASP A 304 6.42 -27.92 -21.79
N GLY A 305 6.02 -27.27 -20.70
CA GLY A 305 6.54 -27.47 -19.35
C GLY A 305 7.93 -26.86 -19.13
N LYS A 306 8.44 -26.05 -20.07
CA LYS A 306 9.75 -25.41 -19.96
C LYS A 306 9.62 -23.97 -19.45
N PRO A 307 10.57 -23.46 -18.66
CA PRO A 307 10.53 -22.09 -18.20
C PRO A 307 10.71 -21.09 -19.35
N ASP A 308 9.90 -20.03 -19.35
CA ASP A 308 10.12 -18.85 -20.17
C ASP A 308 11.11 -17.92 -19.46
N GLN A 309 12.39 -18.06 -19.77
CA GLN A 309 13.48 -17.29 -19.17
C GLN A 309 13.45 -15.79 -19.53
N SER A 310 12.55 -15.36 -20.43
CA SER A 310 12.39 -13.94 -20.77
C SER A 310 11.50 -13.17 -19.79
N LYS A 311 10.83 -13.87 -18.86
CA LYS A 311 9.84 -13.28 -17.94
C LYS A 311 9.97 -13.87 -16.55
N LEU A 312 9.56 -13.10 -15.55
CA LEU A 312 9.33 -13.57 -14.19
C LEU A 312 7.85 -13.41 -13.86
N ILE A 313 7.35 -14.26 -12.98
CA ILE A 313 6.03 -14.12 -12.40
C ILE A 313 6.07 -12.97 -11.38
N LYS A 314 5.01 -12.17 -11.37
CA LYS A 314 4.83 -11.12 -10.37
C LYS A 314 4.03 -11.64 -9.20
N TRP A 315 4.57 -11.49 -7.99
CA TRP A 315 3.98 -11.97 -6.76
C TRP A 315 3.64 -10.78 -5.86
N PRO A 316 2.35 -10.42 -5.74
CA PRO A 316 1.95 -9.35 -4.85
C PRO A 316 2.11 -9.75 -3.39
N HIS A 317 2.84 -8.93 -2.65
CA HIS A 317 2.94 -8.95 -1.20
C HIS A 317 2.07 -7.83 -0.65
N VAL A 318 0.98 -8.19 0.02
CA VAL A 318 -0.01 -7.24 0.52
C VAL A 318 0.05 -7.15 2.04
N THR A 319 0.12 -5.94 2.55
CA THR A 319 -0.04 -5.64 3.98
C THR A 319 -1.16 -4.62 4.17
N ILE A 320 -2.05 -4.88 5.12
CA ILE A 320 -3.17 -4.00 5.47
C ILE A 320 -3.22 -3.80 6.97
N ASN A 321 -3.70 -2.65 7.45
CA ASN A 321 -3.97 -2.44 8.87
C ASN A 321 -5.01 -1.35 9.09
N THR A 322 -5.58 -1.36 10.31
CA THR A 322 -6.36 -0.27 10.89
C THR A 322 -5.70 0.18 12.18
N MET A 323 -5.28 1.45 12.23
CA MET A 323 -4.56 2.04 13.36
C MET A 323 -5.33 3.22 13.94
N VAL A 324 -5.18 3.43 15.25
CA VAL A 324 -5.76 4.58 15.95
C VAL A 324 -4.64 5.44 16.53
N LYS A 325 -4.79 6.75 16.42
CA LYS A 325 -3.86 7.72 17.00
C LYS A 325 -3.90 7.64 18.54
N GLN A 326 -2.72 7.63 19.18
CA GLN A 326 -2.56 7.60 20.63
C GLN A 326 -2.46 9.01 21.22
#